data_AF-A0A536V7V5-F1
#
_entry.id   AF-A0A536V7V5-F1
#
_cell.length_a   1.000
_cell.length_b   1.000
_cell.length_c   1.000
_cell.angle_alpha   90.00
_cell.angle_beta   90.00
_cell.angle_gamma   90.00
#
_symmetry.space_group_name_H-M   'P 1'
#
loop_
_entity.id
_entity.type
_entity.pdbx_description
1 polymer ?
#
loop_
_entity_poly.entity_id
_entity_poly.type
_entity_poly.pdbx_seq_one_letter_code
_entity_poly.pdbx_strand_id
1 'polypeptide(L)'
;MNPYYWRRPQVTDSCRLEALVGILLATNIGARSVERSARLSIPHPSRVWRYGMKSILVSIVTIVMVGLTSATGHATPIAIMYGGLGGHSNGDSINDGALAIVNQATGAVVIVGHPANVSRISGLAFDSTGALFGATQGGGGFPPPPGPTTASNLIRLNPTTGALLSSIPIRDATGTGISIADLAVQPGTDTLFGIRGPNDQLNGQGRLYTINEATGVATLVGDTGDFFGSIAFAPNGTLYMSSADLDFATDNLINIALKVLNPNNAATISSVPTRDFFGAFGIRPTDGVLFAGNGDLAQLFTVNPTTGAETLVGATGRNFVGDLAFQVVPEPSTIALVCLAFLVMFPPVAPKTLGSRMHDDLATVAIIRNC
;
A
#
# COMPACT_ATOMS: atom_id res chain seq x y z
N MET A 1 -18.99 -32.15 21.07
CA MET A 1 -19.60 -31.67 22.33
C MET A 1 -19.04 -30.29 22.63
N ASN A 2 -19.88 -29.26 22.70
CA ASN A 2 -19.54 -27.83 22.87
C ASN A 2 -20.31 -27.31 24.09
N PRO A 3 -19.76 -26.40 24.92
CA PRO A 3 -20.41 -25.08 24.97
C PRO A 3 -19.48 -23.89 25.32
N TYR A 4 -19.59 -22.78 24.59
CA TYR A 4 -19.31 -21.45 25.15
C TYR A 4 -20.46 -20.48 24.81
N TYR A 5 -21.00 -19.89 25.87
CA TYR A 5 -22.19 -19.05 25.92
C TYR A 5 -21.80 -17.56 25.99
N TRP A 6 -22.58 -16.73 25.30
CA TRP A 6 -22.50 -15.27 25.24
C TRP A 6 -22.88 -14.57 26.56
N ARG A 7 -22.18 -13.46 26.91
CA ARG A 7 -22.74 -12.30 27.65
C ARG A 7 -21.98 -10.98 27.36
N ARG A 8 -22.74 -9.94 27.03
CA ARG A 8 -22.57 -8.49 27.34
C ARG A 8 -24.00 -7.95 27.64
N PRO A 9 -24.25 -6.72 28.17
CA PRO A 9 -23.35 -5.59 28.46
C PRO A 9 -23.60 -4.88 29.83
N GLN A 10 -22.74 -3.93 30.23
CA GLN A 10 -23.10 -2.81 31.10
C GLN A 10 -22.36 -1.53 30.69
N VAL A 11 -23.13 -0.47 30.53
CA VAL A 11 -22.74 0.93 30.33
C VAL A 11 -22.83 1.62 31.68
N THR A 12 -21.83 2.44 32.04
CA THR A 12 -22.02 3.48 33.06
C THR A 12 -21.30 4.76 32.65
N ASP A 13 -22.10 5.81 32.49
CA ASP A 13 -21.69 7.21 32.44
C ASP A 13 -21.16 7.68 33.80
N SER A 14 -20.24 8.66 33.81
CA SER A 14 -20.08 9.68 34.87
C SER A 14 -19.19 10.87 34.44
N CYS A 15 -19.87 12.00 34.21
CA CYS A 15 -19.56 13.42 34.47
C CYS A 15 -18.21 13.95 35.02
N ARG A 16 -17.82 15.10 34.41
CA ARG A 16 -17.26 16.39 34.92
C ARG A 16 -15.82 16.48 35.47
N LEU A 17 -15.03 17.44 34.94
CA LEU A 17 -14.81 18.81 35.50
C LEU A 17 -13.95 19.72 34.58
N GLU A 18 -14.42 20.97 34.36
CA GLU A 18 -13.77 22.30 34.23
C GLU A 18 -12.31 22.48 33.72
N ALA A 19 -11.83 23.62 33.22
CA ALA A 19 -12.29 24.88 32.62
C ALA A 19 -10.99 25.69 32.38
N LEU A 20 -10.86 26.47 31.29
CA LEU A 20 -10.12 27.74 31.31
C LEU A 20 -10.35 28.57 30.04
N VAL A 21 -10.87 29.77 30.27
CA VAL A 21 -11.16 30.87 29.35
C VAL A 21 -10.14 31.99 29.63
N GLY A 22 -9.73 32.75 28.60
CA GLY A 22 -8.99 34.02 28.78
C GLY A 22 -8.26 34.48 27.51
N ILE A 23 -8.93 35.07 26.51
CA ILE A 23 -9.20 36.52 26.29
C ILE A 23 -8.19 37.20 25.34
N LEU A 24 -8.73 37.81 24.28
CA LEU A 24 -8.09 38.68 23.29
C LEU A 24 -8.80 40.05 23.27
N LEU A 25 -8.04 41.10 22.90
CA LEU A 25 -8.42 42.44 22.37
C LEU A 25 -8.49 43.67 23.30
N ALA A 26 -7.44 44.50 23.18
CA ALA A 26 -7.38 45.91 22.77
C ALA A 26 -8.35 46.98 23.35
N THR A 27 -7.80 48.12 23.83
CA THR A 27 -8.07 49.48 23.29
C THR A 27 -7.21 50.60 23.93
N ASN A 28 -7.00 51.65 23.13
CA ASN A 28 -6.27 52.92 23.33
C ASN A 28 -6.81 53.83 24.46
N ILE A 29 -5.97 54.79 24.91
CA ILE A 29 -6.20 56.27 24.96
C ILE A 29 -5.24 56.91 25.98
N GLY A 30 -4.57 58.01 25.59
CA GLY A 30 -3.85 58.87 26.55
C GLY A 30 -2.93 59.92 25.92
N ALA A 31 -3.50 60.89 25.20
CA ALA A 31 -2.78 62.06 24.69
C ALA A 31 -2.50 63.08 25.82
N ARG A 32 -1.30 63.68 25.84
CA ARG A 32 -1.04 64.97 26.49
C ARG A 32 -0.25 65.90 25.55
N SER A 33 -0.73 67.12 25.50
CA SER A 33 -0.35 68.26 24.68
C SER A 33 1.01 68.87 25.01
N VAL A 34 1.77 69.31 24.00
CA VAL A 34 2.49 70.60 24.00
C VAL A 34 2.57 71.11 22.56
N GLU A 35 1.89 72.22 22.26
CA GLU A 35 2.10 73.01 21.05
C GLU A 35 3.42 73.80 21.18
N ARG A 36 4.33 73.63 20.22
CA ARG A 36 5.31 74.66 19.85
C ARG A 36 5.39 74.72 18.33
N SER A 37 4.93 75.84 17.78
CA SER A 37 5.05 76.19 16.38
C SER A 37 6.52 76.37 16.00
N ALA A 38 7.05 75.43 15.22
CA ALA A 38 8.25 75.64 14.42
C ALA A 38 7.87 75.37 12.96
N ARG A 39 7.90 76.42 12.13
CA ARG A 39 7.81 76.29 10.68
C ARG A 39 9.05 75.53 10.19
N LEU A 40 8.89 74.23 9.93
CA LEU A 40 9.93 73.40 9.32
C LEU A 40 9.55 73.17 7.85
N SER A 41 10.39 73.71 6.96
CA SER A 41 10.35 73.50 5.52
C SER A 41 10.41 72.01 5.18
N ILE A 42 9.42 71.50 4.46
CA ILE A 42 9.35 70.10 3.99
C ILE A 42 10.35 69.91 2.83
N PRO A 43 11.39 69.07 2.95
CA PRO A 43 12.18 68.65 1.80
C PRO A 43 11.40 67.60 0.98
N HIS A 44 11.52 67.67 -0.34
CA HIS A 44 11.00 66.66 -1.27
C HIS A 44 11.43 65.23 -0.89
N PRO A 45 10.55 64.22 -1.01
CA PRO A 45 10.93 62.84 -0.75
C PRO A 45 11.93 62.37 -1.82
N SER A 46 13.18 62.18 -1.40
CA SER A 46 14.23 61.59 -2.20
C SER A 46 13.96 60.12 -2.49
N ARG A 47 14.51 59.62 -3.60
CA ARG A 47 14.31 58.30 -4.24
C ARG A 47 14.62 57.07 -3.36
N VAL A 48 14.94 57.25 -2.08
CA VAL A 48 15.34 56.19 -1.13
C VAL A 48 14.15 55.31 -0.72
N TRP A 49 12.92 55.82 -0.77
CA TRP A 49 11.71 55.09 -0.35
C TRP A 49 11.33 53.92 -1.27
N ARG A 50 11.76 53.92 -2.54
CA ARG A 50 11.42 52.85 -3.51
C ARG A 50 12.28 51.59 -3.39
N TYR A 51 13.46 51.66 -2.77
CA TYR A 51 14.33 50.49 -2.59
C TYR A 51 14.08 49.76 -1.26
N GLY A 52 13.69 50.46 -0.20
CA GLY A 52 13.34 49.84 1.09
C GLY A 52 12.12 48.92 1.03
N MET A 53 11.06 49.31 0.29
CA MET A 53 9.85 48.48 0.15
C MET A 53 10.08 47.20 -0.66
N LYS A 54 10.99 47.21 -1.65
CA LYS A 54 11.30 46.00 -2.45
C LYS A 54 12.06 44.97 -1.64
N SER A 55 13.03 45.38 -0.81
CA SER A 55 13.74 44.47 0.09
C SER A 55 12.83 43.89 1.17
N ILE A 56 11.90 44.67 1.72
CA ILE A 56 10.94 44.17 2.72
C ILE A 56 9.97 43.14 2.10
N LEU A 57 9.48 43.37 0.87
CA LEU A 57 8.64 42.39 0.16
C LEU A 57 9.40 41.10 -0.19
N VAL A 58 10.65 41.20 -0.66
CA VAL A 58 11.46 40.00 -0.96
C VAL A 58 11.79 39.22 0.31
N SER A 59 12.13 39.89 1.42
CA SER A 59 12.38 39.22 2.70
C SER A 59 11.14 38.59 3.32
N ILE A 60 9.95 39.21 3.20
CA ILE A 60 8.69 38.60 3.65
C ILE A 60 8.35 37.37 2.80
N VAL A 61 8.55 37.41 1.48
CA VAL A 61 8.33 36.24 0.59
C VAL A 61 9.30 35.10 0.91
N THR A 62 10.58 35.39 1.20
CA THR A 62 11.55 34.36 1.57
C THR A 62 11.28 33.77 2.97
N ILE A 63 10.87 34.57 3.94
CA ILE A 63 10.51 34.09 5.29
C ILE A 63 9.21 33.26 5.27
N VAL A 64 8.24 33.64 4.43
CA VAL A 64 7.03 32.84 4.19
C VAL A 64 7.39 31.53 3.47
N MET A 65 8.30 31.54 2.49
CA MET A 65 8.74 30.31 1.80
C MET A 65 9.57 29.37 2.70
N VAL A 66 10.41 29.89 3.61
CA VAL A 66 11.19 29.07 4.57
C VAL A 66 10.33 28.61 5.77
N GLY A 67 9.30 29.38 6.13
CA GLY A 67 8.31 28.99 7.14
C GLY A 67 7.29 27.95 6.65
N LEU A 68 6.99 27.92 5.35
CA LEU A 68 6.10 26.89 4.77
C LEU A 68 6.79 25.54 4.52
N THR A 69 8.12 25.50 4.34
CA THR A 69 8.84 24.22 4.15
C THR A 69 9.07 23.44 5.45
N SER A 70 8.88 24.09 6.61
CA SER A 70 9.06 23.47 7.93
C SER A 70 7.76 22.92 8.54
N ALA A 71 6.61 23.14 7.89
CA ALA A 71 5.29 22.69 8.36
C ALA A 71 4.62 21.63 7.47
N THR A 72 5.28 21.13 6.43
CA THR A 72 4.82 19.89 5.77
C THR A 72 5.21 18.72 6.65
N GLY A 73 4.32 18.34 7.57
CA GLY A 73 4.37 16.99 8.11
C GLY A 73 4.40 16.02 6.93
N HIS A 74 5.49 15.28 6.77
CA HIS A 74 5.52 14.16 5.84
C HIS A 74 4.41 13.22 6.29
N ALA A 75 3.32 13.16 5.53
CA ALA A 75 2.36 12.09 5.70
C ALA A 75 3.12 10.78 5.47
N THR A 76 2.99 9.85 6.42
CA THR A 76 3.61 8.54 6.32
C THR A 76 2.93 7.79 5.18
N PRO A 77 3.69 7.22 4.22
CA PRO A 77 3.11 6.54 3.07
C PRO A 77 2.07 5.51 3.53
N ILE A 78 0.88 5.58 2.94
CA ILE A 78 -0.23 4.69 3.26
C ILE A 78 -0.07 3.40 2.44
N ALA A 79 -0.22 2.24 3.09
CA ALA A 79 -0.30 0.95 2.42
C ALA A 79 -1.76 0.49 2.33
N ILE A 80 -2.24 0.18 1.13
CA ILE A 80 -3.54 -0.47 0.90
C ILE A 80 -3.34 -1.97 1.00
N MET A 81 -4.18 -2.64 1.80
CA MET A 81 -4.17 -4.10 1.93
C MET A 81 -5.19 -4.70 0.97
N TYR A 82 -4.71 -5.44 -0.01
CA TYR A 82 -5.51 -6.22 -0.94
C TYR A 82 -5.67 -7.65 -0.42
N GLY A 83 -6.82 -8.24 -0.72
CA GLY A 83 -7.12 -9.64 -0.45
C GLY A 83 -7.51 -10.38 -1.73
N GLY A 84 -6.93 -11.54 -1.96
CA GLY A 84 -7.33 -12.47 -3.02
C GLY A 84 -8.32 -13.45 -2.43
N LEU A 85 -9.51 -13.61 -3.00
CA LEU A 85 -10.53 -14.45 -2.38
C LEU A 85 -10.38 -15.93 -2.77
N GLY A 86 -10.28 -16.76 -1.73
CA GLY A 86 -9.70 -18.09 -1.73
C GLY A 86 -10.66 -19.24 -1.38
N GLY A 87 -11.98 -19.06 -1.55
CA GLY A 87 -12.99 -19.99 -1.02
C GLY A 87 -13.00 -21.42 -1.59
N HIS A 88 -14.01 -22.18 -1.18
CA HIS A 88 -14.14 -23.62 -1.47
C HIS A 88 -15.16 -23.96 -2.55
N SER A 89 -15.85 -22.96 -3.13
CA SER A 89 -16.94 -23.20 -4.08
C SER A 89 -18.04 -24.14 -3.53
N ASN A 90 -18.19 -24.22 -2.22
CA ASN A 90 -19.16 -25.07 -1.51
C ASN A 90 -20.37 -24.29 -0.97
N GLY A 91 -20.43 -22.98 -1.27
CA GLY A 91 -21.48 -22.09 -0.82
C GLY A 91 -21.25 -21.46 0.55
N ASP A 92 -20.15 -21.72 1.26
CA ASP A 92 -19.84 -21.03 2.52
C ASP A 92 -19.26 -19.64 2.26
N SER A 93 -18.43 -19.52 1.23
CA SER A 93 -17.83 -18.27 0.77
C SER A 93 -18.67 -17.58 -0.32
N ILE A 94 -18.46 -16.27 -0.45
CA ILE A 94 -18.99 -15.43 -1.53
C ILE A 94 -17.82 -14.73 -2.23
N ASN A 95 -18.01 -14.44 -3.51
CA ASN A 95 -17.01 -13.74 -4.35
C ASN A 95 -15.66 -14.49 -4.49
N ASP A 96 -15.67 -15.82 -4.44
CA ASP A 96 -14.48 -16.65 -4.70
C ASP A 96 -13.78 -16.21 -5.99
N GLY A 97 -12.45 -16.06 -5.95
CA GLY A 97 -11.66 -15.62 -7.09
C GLY A 97 -11.64 -14.10 -7.32
N ALA A 98 -12.40 -13.31 -6.57
CA ALA A 98 -12.37 -11.85 -6.66
C ALA A 98 -11.13 -11.23 -5.99
N LEU A 99 -10.77 -10.05 -6.46
CA LEU A 99 -9.85 -9.14 -5.80
C LEU A 99 -10.65 -8.21 -4.88
N ALA A 100 -10.14 -7.98 -3.67
CA ALA A 100 -10.76 -7.11 -2.68
C ALA A 100 -9.76 -6.20 -1.98
N ILE A 101 -10.25 -5.16 -1.34
CA ILE A 101 -9.52 -4.37 -0.34
C ILE A 101 -10.01 -4.80 1.04
N VAL A 102 -9.08 -5.03 1.96
CA VAL A 102 -9.36 -5.45 3.33
C VAL A 102 -8.99 -4.33 4.29
N ASN A 103 -9.91 -3.97 5.18
CA ASN A 103 -9.67 -2.96 6.19
C ASN A 103 -8.73 -3.50 7.29
N GLN A 104 -7.58 -2.85 7.47
CA GLN A 104 -6.53 -3.27 8.40
C GLN A 104 -6.89 -3.11 9.89
N ALA A 105 -7.96 -2.40 10.22
CA ALA A 105 -8.42 -2.20 11.60
C ALA A 105 -9.65 -3.04 11.96
N THR A 106 -10.42 -3.49 10.97
CA THR A 106 -11.70 -4.17 11.21
C THR A 106 -11.87 -5.51 10.48
N GLY A 107 -10.99 -5.82 9.52
CA GLY A 107 -11.15 -6.98 8.63
C GLY A 107 -12.25 -6.82 7.57
N ALA A 108 -12.98 -5.70 7.54
CA ALA A 108 -14.07 -5.49 6.58
C ALA A 108 -13.54 -5.52 5.13
N VAL A 109 -14.27 -6.21 4.26
CA VAL A 109 -13.87 -6.47 2.86
C VAL A 109 -14.72 -5.65 1.89
N VAL A 110 -14.07 -5.00 0.93
CA VAL A 110 -14.71 -4.30 -0.20
C VAL A 110 -14.22 -4.94 -1.49
N ILE A 111 -15.14 -5.45 -2.32
CA ILE A 111 -14.79 -6.06 -3.60
C ILE A 111 -14.31 -4.98 -4.58
N VAL A 112 -13.14 -5.20 -5.15
CA VAL A 112 -12.57 -4.35 -6.22
C VAL A 112 -13.11 -4.81 -7.57
N GLY A 113 -13.07 -6.12 -7.81
CA GLY A 113 -13.62 -6.72 -9.02
C GLY A 113 -13.26 -8.20 -9.14
N HIS A 114 -13.87 -8.85 -10.13
CA HIS A 114 -13.70 -10.28 -10.35
C HIS A 114 -13.00 -10.54 -11.68
N PRO A 115 -11.76 -11.09 -11.68
CA PRO A 115 -11.09 -11.47 -12.91
C PRO A 115 -11.85 -12.60 -13.61
N ALA A 116 -11.94 -12.54 -14.94
CA ALA A 116 -12.68 -13.52 -15.71
C ALA A 116 -12.08 -14.92 -15.58
N ASN A 117 -12.93 -15.94 -15.39
CA ASN A 117 -12.55 -17.35 -15.32
C ASN A 117 -11.55 -17.72 -14.20
N VAL A 118 -11.47 -16.92 -13.13
CA VAL A 118 -10.66 -17.23 -11.96
C VAL A 118 -11.58 -17.72 -10.84
N SER A 119 -11.47 -19.00 -10.48
CA SER A 119 -12.25 -19.57 -9.38
C SER A 119 -11.69 -19.21 -8.01
N ARG A 120 -10.37 -19.07 -7.91
CA ARG A 120 -9.69 -18.85 -6.65
C ARG A 120 -8.39 -18.10 -6.87
N ILE A 121 -8.12 -17.13 -6.00
CA ILE A 121 -6.80 -16.51 -5.87
C ILE A 121 -6.20 -17.06 -4.59
N SER A 122 -5.11 -17.82 -4.71
CA SER A 122 -4.44 -18.45 -3.57
C SER A 122 -3.22 -17.67 -3.09
N GLY A 123 -2.57 -16.92 -3.97
CA GLY A 123 -1.47 -16.02 -3.60
C GLY A 123 -1.59 -14.70 -4.35
N LEU A 124 -1.10 -13.62 -3.76
CA LEU A 124 -1.05 -12.27 -4.31
C LEU A 124 0.28 -11.62 -3.96
N ALA A 125 0.86 -10.90 -4.92
CA ALA A 125 2.02 -10.08 -4.62
C ALA A 125 2.09 -8.84 -5.50
N PHE A 126 2.61 -7.75 -4.93
CA PHE A 126 2.99 -6.56 -5.68
C PHE A 126 4.50 -6.54 -5.88
N ASP A 127 4.93 -6.23 -7.10
CA ASP A 127 6.32 -5.83 -7.36
C ASP A 127 6.56 -4.34 -7.05
N SER A 128 7.81 -3.90 -7.10
CA SER A 128 8.17 -2.50 -6.87
C SER A 128 7.59 -1.52 -7.90
N THR A 129 7.14 -2.00 -9.07
CA THR A 129 6.49 -1.19 -10.11
C THR A 129 5.00 -0.97 -9.84
N GLY A 130 4.43 -1.71 -8.88
CA GLY A 130 3.00 -1.72 -8.59
C GLY A 130 2.21 -2.71 -9.46
N ALA A 131 2.88 -3.62 -10.16
CA ALA A 131 2.22 -4.74 -10.83
C ALA A 131 1.63 -5.69 -9.78
N LEU A 132 0.35 -6.02 -9.93
CA LEU A 132 -0.30 -7.03 -9.09
C LEU A 132 -0.27 -8.39 -9.80
N PHE A 133 0.38 -9.34 -9.16
CA PHE A 133 0.41 -10.74 -9.53
C PHE A 133 -0.51 -11.55 -8.62
N GLY A 134 -1.09 -12.63 -9.16
CA GLY A 134 -1.79 -13.62 -8.38
C GLY A 134 -1.53 -15.04 -8.86
N ALA A 135 -1.56 -16.00 -7.93
CA ALA A 135 -1.61 -17.41 -8.27
C ALA A 135 -3.06 -17.87 -8.22
N THR A 136 -3.49 -18.60 -9.25
CA THR A 136 -4.83 -19.19 -9.28
C THR A 136 -4.82 -20.59 -8.73
N GLN A 137 -5.94 -21.04 -8.18
CA GLN A 137 -6.20 -22.46 -7.99
C GLN A 137 -7.62 -22.79 -8.44
N GLY A 138 -7.87 -24.08 -8.69
CA GLY A 138 -9.24 -24.55 -8.85
C GLY A 138 -9.97 -24.59 -7.50
N GLY A 139 -11.27 -24.86 -7.57
CA GLY A 139 -12.04 -25.20 -6.37
C GLY A 139 -11.56 -26.52 -5.76
N GLY A 140 -11.63 -26.63 -4.44
CA GLY A 140 -11.24 -27.82 -3.69
C GLY A 140 -11.41 -27.59 -2.19
N GLY A 141 -11.94 -28.59 -1.49
CA GLY A 141 -12.16 -28.55 -0.04
C GLY A 141 -10.88 -28.78 0.76
N PHE A 142 -10.93 -28.42 2.04
CA PHE A 142 -10.00 -28.91 3.06
C PHE A 142 -10.61 -30.16 3.76
N PRO A 143 -9.83 -31.16 4.20
CA PRO A 143 -8.41 -31.34 3.91
C PRO A 143 -8.18 -31.49 2.40
N PRO A 144 -7.01 -31.08 1.88
CA PRO A 144 -6.74 -31.17 0.46
C PRO A 144 -7.01 -32.60 -0.06
N PRO A 145 -7.52 -32.68 -1.29
CA PRO A 145 -8.29 -33.81 -1.80
C PRO A 145 -7.67 -35.21 -1.73
N PRO A 146 -8.54 -36.25 -1.84
CA PRO A 146 -9.01 -36.79 -3.11
C PRO A 146 -10.11 -35.91 -3.72
N GLY A 147 -9.87 -35.45 -4.94
CA GLY A 147 -10.54 -34.33 -5.63
C GLY A 147 -9.61 -33.83 -6.74
N PRO A 148 -10.09 -32.93 -7.62
CA PRO A 148 -9.44 -32.70 -8.89
C PRO A 148 -8.02 -32.15 -8.69
N THR A 149 -7.06 -32.73 -9.39
CA THR A 149 -5.71 -32.17 -9.45
C THR A 149 -5.78 -30.82 -10.13
N THR A 150 -5.19 -29.80 -9.50
CA THR A 150 -5.19 -28.44 -10.04
C THR A 150 -3.76 -27.92 -10.12
N ALA A 151 -3.44 -27.26 -11.23
CA ALA A 151 -2.22 -26.48 -11.38
C ALA A 151 -2.58 -25.00 -11.40
N SER A 152 -1.63 -24.15 -10.99
CA SER A 152 -1.82 -22.72 -10.92
C SER A 152 -1.45 -22.04 -12.24
N ASN A 153 -2.17 -20.97 -12.54
CA ASN A 153 -1.69 -19.94 -13.47
C ASN A 153 -1.17 -18.75 -12.64
N LEU A 154 -0.13 -18.10 -13.15
CA LEU A 154 0.27 -16.77 -12.73
C LEU A 154 -0.56 -15.78 -13.53
N ILE A 155 -1.34 -14.96 -12.84
CA ILE A 155 -2.19 -13.94 -13.43
C ILE A 155 -1.66 -12.55 -13.10
N ARG A 156 -1.83 -11.61 -14.02
CA ARG A 156 -1.71 -10.18 -13.72
C ARG A 156 -3.09 -9.57 -13.61
N LEU A 157 -3.26 -8.72 -12.60
CA LEU A 157 -4.53 -8.07 -12.29
C LEU A 157 -4.39 -6.55 -12.37
N ASN A 158 -5.45 -5.88 -12.81
CA ASN A 158 -5.58 -4.46 -12.61
C ASN A 158 -6.00 -4.22 -11.14
N PRO A 159 -5.17 -3.59 -10.30
CA PRO A 159 -5.47 -3.41 -8.88
C PRO A 159 -6.64 -2.45 -8.63
N THR A 160 -7.01 -1.61 -9.61
CA THR A 160 -8.12 -0.66 -9.48
C THR A 160 -9.47 -1.30 -9.85
N THR A 161 -9.49 -2.27 -10.76
CA THR A 161 -10.74 -2.84 -11.30
C THR A 161 -10.90 -4.33 -11.06
N GLY A 162 -9.86 -5.03 -10.57
CA GLY A 162 -9.82 -6.48 -10.46
C GLY A 162 -9.81 -7.22 -11.80
N ALA A 163 -9.69 -6.50 -12.93
CA ALA A 163 -9.72 -7.11 -14.25
C ALA A 163 -8.46 -7.94 -14.52
N LEU A 164 -8.62 -9.07 -15.21
CA LEU A 164 -7.52 -9.92 -15.66
C LEU A 164 -6.77 -9.24 -16.81
N LEU A 165 -5.44 -9.09 -16.68
CA LEU A 165 -4.55 -8.50 -17.69
C LEU A 165 -3.80 -9.58 -18.48
N SER A 166 -3.34 -10.64 -17.81
CA SER A 166 -2.70 -11.79 -18.44
C SER A 166 -2.86 -13.03 -17.56
N SER A 167 -2.70 -14.21 -18.17
CA SER A 167 -2.70 -15.50 -17.48
C SER A 167 -1.73 -16.44 -18.19
N ILE A 168 -0.77 -16.98 -17.44
CA ILE A 168 0.22 -17.95 -17.93
C ILE A 168 0.31 -19.13 -16.96
N PRO A 169 0.51 -20.37 -17.43
CA PRO A 169 0.61 -21.52 -16.54
C PRO A 169 1.91 -21.48 -15.73
N ILE A 170 1.84 -21.82 -14.44
CA ILE A 170 3.02 -22.02 -13.60
C ILE A 170 3.50 -23.45 -13.78
N ARG A 171 4.76 -23.61 -14.20
CA ARG A 171 5.33 -24.92 -14.53
C ARG A 171 6.71 -25.07 -13.91
N ASP A 172 7.03 -26.27 -13.42
CA ASP A 172 8.40 -26.59 -13.00
C ASP A 172 9.35 -26.71 -14.21
N ALA A 173 10.63 -26.98 -13.93
CA ALA A 173 11.67 -27.15 -14.95
C ALA A 173 11.41 -28.30 -15.95
N THR A 174 10.51 -29.23 -15.64
CA THR A 174 10.11 -30.32 -16.56
C THR A 174 8.94 -29.92 -17.46
N GLY A 175 8.36 -28.74 -17.25
CA GLY A 175 7.15 -28.28 -17.93
C GLY A 175 5.86 -28.76 -17.27
N THR A 176 5.94 -29.43 -16.12
CA THR A 176 4.78 -29.94 -15.38
C THR A 176 4.11 -28.79 -14.63
N GLY A 177 2.79 -28.66 -14.76
CA GLY A 177 2.02 -27.67 -14.02
C GLY A 177 2.02 -27.98 -12.52
N ILE A 178 2.26 -26.96 -11.69
CA ILE A 178 2.30 -27.11 -10.22
C ILE A 178 1.27 -26.18 -9.56
N SER A 179 0.80 -26.57 -8.38
CA SER A 179 -0.10 -25.77 -7.56
C SER A 179 0.69 -24.85 -6.65
N ILE A 180 0.39 -23.55 -6.66
CA ILE A 180 1.03 -22.56 -5.81
C ILE A 180 0.06 -22.13 -4.72
N ALA A 181 0.41 -22.45 -3.47
CA ALA A 181 -0.35 -22.09 -2.29
C ALA A 181 -0.31 -20.59 -2.05
N ASP A 182 0.85 -19.95 -2.23
CA ASP A 182 1.01 -18.52 -1.96
C ASP A 182 2.16 -17.89 -2.77
N LEU A 183 2.17 -16.56 -2.92
CA LEU A 183 3.16 -15.76 -3.63
C LEU A 183 3.75 -14.66 -2.75
N ALA A 184 5.04 -14.37 -2.89
CA ALA A 184 5.66 -13.21 -2.25
C ALA A 184 6.76 -12.62 -3.13
N VAL A 185 6.81 -11.29 -3.25
CA VAL A 185 7.92 -10.61 -3.93
C VAL A 185 8.97 -10.21 -2.92
N GLN A 186 10.24 -10.52 -3.22
CA GLN A 186 11.37 -10.12 -2.41
C GLN A 186 11.69 -8.62 -2.60
N PRO A 187 11.69 -7.82 -1.51
CA PRO A 187 12.06 -6.41 -1.59
C PRO A 187 13.49 -6.21 -2.09
N GLY A 188 13.67 -5.23 -2.97
CA GLY A 188 14.98 -4.82 -3.49
C GLY A 188 15.50 -5.64 -4.69
N THR A 189 14.94 -6.82 -4.95
CA THR A 189 15.28 -7.64 -6.13
C THR A 189 14.10 -7.86 -7.08
N ASP A 190 12.86 -7.66 -6.60
CA ASP A 190 11.63 -8.01 -7.31
C ASP A 190 11.56 -9.49 -7.74
N THR A 191 12.32 -10.37 -7.07
CA THR A 191 12.20 -11.80 -7.32
C THR A 191 10.86 -12.29 -6.76
N LEU A 192 9.99 -12.80 -7.62
CA LEU A 192 8.75 -13.46 -7.23
C LEU A 192 9.05 -14.87 -6.71
N PHE A 193 8.70 -15.12 -5.45
CA PHE A 193 8.67 -16.43 -4.83
C PHE A 193 7.26 -17.00 -4.84
N GLY A 194 7.17 -18.32 -4.89
CA GLY A 194 5.93 -19.04 -4.64
C GLY A 194 6.19 -20.30 -3.84
N ILE A 195 5.29 -20.62 -2.92
CA ILE A 195 5.33 -21.87 -2.16
C ILE A 195 4.28 -22.82 -2.71
N ARG A 196 4.70 -24.07 -2.95
CA ARG A 196 3.87 -25.07 -3.60
C ARG A 196 2.85 -25.67 -2.63
N GLY A 197 1.60 -25.75 -3.09
CA GLY A 197 0.53 -26.41 -2.36
C GLY A 197 0.43 -27.91 -2.67
N PRO A 198 -0.47 -28.63 -1.98
CA PRO A 198 -0.69 -30.06 -2.19
C PRO A 198 -1.68 -30.39 -3.32
N ASN A 199 -2.33 -29.39 -3.92
CA ASN A 199 -3.50 -29.61 -4.78
C ASN A 199 -3.16 -30.15 -6.18
N ASP A 200 -1.89 -30.16 -6.58
CA ASP A 200 -1.43 -30.84 -7.78
C ASP A 200 -1.15 -32.35 -7.58
N GLN A 201 -1.10 -32.82 -6.32
CA GLN A 201 -0.86 -34.22 -5.94
C GLN A 201 0.44 -34.84 -6.49
N LEU A 202 1.49 -34.04 -6.74
CA LEU A 202 2.78 -34.57 -7.23
C LEU A 202 3.89 -34.59 -6.15
N ASN A 203 3.51 -34.68 -4.86
CA ASN A 203 4.43 -34.83 -3.73
C ASN A 203 5.53 -33.74 -3.66
N GLY A 204 5.14 -32.48 -3.85
CA GLY A 204 6.05 -31.33 -3.78
C GLY A 204 5.53 -30.18 -2.93
N GLN A 205 4.46 -30.39 -2.17
CA GLN A 205 3.94 -29.43 -1.21
C GLN A 205 5.04 -28.94 -0.25
N GLY A 206 4.99 -27.66 0.12
CA GLY A 206 6.01 -27.01 0.96
C GLY A 206 7.29 -26.61 0.23
N ARG A 207 7.50 -27.03 -1.02
CA ARG A 207 8.68 -26.60 -1.78
C ARG A 207 8.56 -25.13 -2.17
N LEU A 208 9.65 -24.40 -1.95
CA LEU A 208 9.79 -22.99 -2.30
C LEU A 208 10.40 -22.86 -3.70
N TYR A 209 9.83 -21.97 -4.51
CA TYR A 209 10.26 -21.69 -5.87
C TYR A 209 10.48 -20.20 -6.07
N THR A 210 11.38 -19.84 -6.98
CA THR A 210 11.28 -18.56 -7.69
C THR A 210 10.50 -18.75 -8.98
N ILE A 211 9.71 -17.77 -9.39
CA ILE A 211 8.83 -17.86 -10.56
C ILE A 211 9.16 -16.70 -11.50
N ASN A 212 9.44 -17.02 -12.76
CA ASN A 212 9.60 -16.00 -13.78
C ASN A 212 8.24 -15.40 -14.16
N GLU A 213 8.07 -14.10 -13.93
CA GLU A 213 6.79 -13.40 -14.13
C GLU A 213 6.31 -13.37 -15.59
N ALA A 214 7.22 -13.44 -16.55
CA ALA A 214 6.90 -13.38 -17.97
C ALA A 214 6.54 -14.75 -18.56
N THR A 215 7.14 -15.83 -18.03
CA THR A 215 7.02 -17.18 -18.62
C THR A 215 6.30 -18.18 -17.72
N GLY A 216 6.15 -17.90 -16.43
CA GLY A 216 5.56 -18.82 -15.45
C GLY A 216 6.48 -19.99 -15.07
N VAL A 217 7.74 -19.98 -15.52
CA VAL A 217 8.70 -21.04 -15.18
C VAL A 217 9.12 -20.90 -13.71
N ALA A 218 8.86 -21.95 -12.93
CA ALA A 218 9.20 -22.07 -11.53
C ALA A 218 10.53 -22.83 -11.37
N THR A 219 11.49 -22.19 -10.72
CA THR A 219 12.81 -22.76 -10.40
C THR A 219 12.84 -23.11 -8.92
N LEU A 220 13.15 -24.37 -8.59
CA LEU A 220 13.19 -24.84 -7.21
C LEU A 220 14.30 -24.12 -6.43
N VAL A 221 13.93 -23.56 -5.28
CA VAL A 221 14.85 -22.98 -4.30
C VAL A 221 15.25 -24.03 -3.26
N GLY A 222 14.25 -24.74 -2.72
CA GLY A 222 14.47 -25.75 -1.70
C GLY A 222 13.17 -26.30 -1.13
N ASP A 223 13.31 -27.24 -0.19
CA ASP A 223 12.21 -27.87 0.52
C ASP A 223 12.15 -27.33 1.95
N THR A 224 10.99 -26.83 2.37
CA THR A 224 10.80 -26.31 3.73
C THR A 224 10.61 -27.43 4.76
N GLY A 225 10.20 -28.63 4.30
CA GLY A 225 9.82 -29.75 5.14
C GLY A 225 8.40 -29.68 5.71
N ASP A 226 7.61 -28.66 5.35
CA ASP A 226 6.23 -28.48 5.82
C ASP A 226 5.21 -28.90 4.75
N PHE A 227 4.04 -29.36 5.17
CA PHE A 227 2.97 -29.72 4.22
C PHE A 227 2.22 -28.49 3.68
N PHE A 228 1.96 -27.49 4.52
CA PHE A 228 1.29 -26.24 4.18
C PHE A 228 2.20 -25.06 4.45
N GLY A 229 2.10 -24.04 3.58
CA GLY A 229 2.88 -22.82 3.71
C GLY A 229 2.21 -21.63 3.04
N SER A 230 2.29 -20.49 3.70
CA SER A 230 1.95 -19.15 3.18
C SER A 230 3.10 -18.21 3.54
N ILE A 231 3.60 -17.42 2.61
CA ILE A 231 4.89 -16.74 2.68
C ILE A 231 4.75 -15.22 2.52
N ALA A 232 5.57 -14.46 3.24
CA ALA A 232 5.67 -13.02 3.04
C ALA A 232 7.07 -12.51 3.38
N PHE A 233 7.50 -11.49 2.65
CA PHE A 233 8.74 -10.78 2.98
C PHE A 233 8.47 -9.57 3.87
N ALA A 234 9.23 -9.45 4.95
CA ALA A 234 9.33 -8.21 5.69
C ALA A 234 10.12 -7.15 4.90
N PRO A 235 9.98 -5.84 5.22
CA PRO A 235 10.67 -4.76 4.50
C PRO A 235 12.20 -4.89 4.49
N ASN A 236 12.76 -5.57 5.49
CA ASN A 236 14.19 -5.83 5.61
C ASN A 236 14.68 -7.05 4.79
N GLY A 237 13.81 -7.70 4.00
CA GLY A 237 14.13 -8.88 3.21
C GLY A 237 14.04 -10.21 3.95
N THR A 238 13.57 -10.23 5.20
CA THR A 238 13.35 -11.49 5.95
C THR A 238 12.13 -12.21 5.39
N LEU A 239 12.29 -13.48 5.00
CA LEU A 239 11.20 -14.33 4.53
C LEU A 239 10.54 -15.05 5.72
N TYR A 240 9.26 -14.76 5.95
CA TYR A 240 8.43 -15.46 6.91
C TYR A 240 7.51 -16.46 6.22
N MET A 241 7.15 -17.51 6.95
CA MET A 241 6.17 -18.49 6.51
C MET A 241 5.24 -18.87 7.66
N SER A 242 3.93 -18.79 7.47
CA SER A 242 2.99 -19.54 8.30
C SER A 242 2.97 -20.98 7.79
N SER A 243 3.20 -21.95 8.67
CA SER A 243 3.39 -23.35 8.31
C SER A 243 2.54 -24.28 9.14
N ALA A 244 2.16 -25.41 8.55
CA ALA A 244 1.55 -26.53 9.25
C ALA A 244 1.83 -27.84 8.51
N ASP A 245 1.74 -28.95 9.24
CA ASP A 245 1.76 -30.30 8.69
C ASP A 245 0.37 -30.92 8.73
N LEU A 246 0.13 -31.92 7.87
CA LEU A 246 -1.09 -32.72 7.87
C LEU A 246 -0.84 -34.05 8.56
N ASP A 247 -1.58 -34.34 9.63
CA ASP A 247 -1.67 -35.69 10.17
C ASP A 247 -2.64 -36.53 9.33
N PHE A 248 -2.11 -37.36 8.44
CA PHE A 248 -2.91 -38.24 7.57
C PHE A 248 -3.76 -39.28 8.31
N ALA A 249 -3.50 -39.52 9.61
CA ALA A 249 -4.35 -40.43 10.39
C ALA A 249 -5.62 -39.75 10.90
N THR A 250 -5.59 -38.42 11.08
CA THR A 250 -6.68 -37.68 11.73
C THR A 250 -7.20 -36.49 10.92
N ASP A 251 -6.60 -36.20 9.76
CA ASP A 251 -6.86 -35.04 8.91
C ASP A 251 -6.72 -33.68 9.63
N ASN A 252 -6.01 -33.66 10.77
CA ASN A 252 -5.78 -32.46 11.55
C ASN A 252 -4.47 -31.78 11.14
N LEU A 253 -4.44 -30.46 11.31
CA LEU A 253 -3.20 -29.69 11.25
C LEU A 253 -2.38 -29.90 12.52
N ILE A 254 -1.09 -30.18 12.35
CA ILE A 254 -0.11 -30.31 13.43
C ILE A 254 1.12 -29.44 13.12
N ASN A 255 2.02 -29.29 14.09
CA ASN A 255 3.26 -28.50 13.94
C ASN A 255 3.05 -27.07 13.43
N ILE A 256 1.92 -26.48 13.83
CA ILE A 256 1.52 -25.12 13.42
C ILE A 256 2.52 -24.10 13.98
N ALA A 257 3.11 -23.30 13.11
CA ALA A 257 4.13 -22.34 13.49
C ALA A 257 4.25 -21.16 12.52
N LEU A 258 4.88 -20.10 13.00
CA LEU A 258 5.47 -19.05 12.19
C LEU A 258 6.98 -19.29 12.10
N LYS A 259 7.48 -19.44 10.88
CA LYS A 259 8.89 -19.72 10.59
C LYS A 259 9.56 -18.54 9.88
N VAL A 260 10.87 -18.44 10.08
CA VAL A 260 11.76 -17.62 9.24
C VAL A 260 12.53 -18.57 8.34
N LEU A 261 12.54 -18.31 7.04
CA LEU A 261 13.21 -19.14 6.06
C LEU A 261 14.43 -18.44 5.46
N ASN A 262 15.42 -19.23 5.05
CA ASN A 262 16.48 -18.76 4.18
C ASN A 262 15.99 -18.76 2.72
N PRO A 263 15.88 -17.59 2.05
CA PRO A 263 15.33 -17.51 0.70
C PRO A 263 16.23 -18.14 -0.37
N ASN A 264 17.47 -18.54 -0.04
CA ASN A 264 18.38 -19.17 -1.00
C ASN A 264 18.26 -20.69 -1.07
N ASN A 265 17.70 -21.33 -0.04
CA ASN A 265 17.63 -22.79 0.05
C ASN A 265 16.42 -23.33 0.82
N ALA A 266 15.47 -22.46 1.19
CA ALA A 266 14.27 -22.76 1.97
C ALA A 266 14.49 -23.32 3.38
N ALA A 267 15.72 -23.35 3.89
CA ALA A 267 15.99 -23.87 5.23
C ALA A 267 15.35 -23.01 6.31
N THR A 268 14.74 -23.65 7.31
CA THR A 268 14.20 -22.95 8.49
C THR A 268 15.34 -22.37 9.33
N ILE A 269 15.31 -21.06 9.57
CA ILE A 269 16.26 -20.32 10.43
C ILE A 269 15.75 -20.30 11.87
N SER A 270 14.46 -20.03 12.07
CA SER A 270 13.82 -20.01 13.38
C SER A 270 12.35 -20.37 13.25
N SER A 271 11.74 -20.83 14.35
CA SER A 271 10.33 -21.20 14.42
C SER A 271 9.75 -20.78 15.77
N VAL A 272 8.54 -20.21 15.74
CA VAL A 272 7.74 -19.91 16.94
C VAL A 272 6.34 -20.50 16.76
N PRO A 273 5.78 -21.23 17.74
CA PRO A 273 4.44 -21.77 17.61
C PRO A 273 3.38 -20.68 17.46
N THR A 274 2.38 -20.91 16.62
CA THR A 274 1.14 -20.11 16.56
C THR A 274 -0.04 -21.01 16.96
N ARG A 275 -1.18 -20.39 17.28
CA ARG A 275 -2.40 -21.12 17.63
C ARG A 275 -3.11 -21.61 16.37
N ASP A 276 -3.14 -20.76 15.34
CA ASP A 276 -3.76 -21.06 14.05
C ASP A 276 -2.71 -21.14 12.93
N PHE A 277 -3.04 -21.91 11.89
CA PHE A 277 -2.39 -21.84 10.58
C PHE A 277 -3.09 -20.75 9.76
N PHE A 278 -2.30 -19.98 9.02
CA PHE A 278 -2.82 -18.87 8.23
C PHE A 278 -2.62 -19.13 6.74
N GLY A 279 -3.72 -19.39 6.04
CA GLY A 279 -3.73 -19.55 4.59
C GLY A 279 -3.50 -18.23 3.85
N ALA A 280 -3.86 -17.10 4.47
CA ALA A 280 -3.61 -15.77 3.93
C ALA A 280 -2.56 -15.04 4.77
N PHE A 281 -1.53 -14.47 4.13
CA PHE A 281 -0.38 -14.01 4.89
C PHE A 281 0.34 -12.85 4.20
N GLY A 282 0.43 -11.70 4.88
CA GLY A 282 1.06 -10.52 4.30
C GLY A 282 1.76 -9.66 5.34
N ILE A 283 2.89 -9.06 4.99
CA ILE A 283 3.61 -8.13 5.86
C ILE A 283 3.53 -6.74 5.28
N ARG A 284 3.05 -5.79 6.10
CA ARG A 284 2.89 -4.41 5.69
C ARG A 284 4.26 -3.77 5.44
N PRO A 285 4.54 -3.26 4.22
CA PRO A 285 5.87 -2.78 3.86
C PRO A 285 6.31 -1.50 4.59
N THR A 286 5.37 -0.74 5.17
CA THR A 286 5.63 0.55 5.79
C THR A 286 6.17 0.44 7.22
N ASP A 287 5.85 -0.62 7.95
CA ASP A 287 6.23 -0.80 9.35
C ASP A 287 6.50 -2.26 9.76
N GLY A 288 6.37 -3.22 8.85
CA GLY A 288 6.64 -4.63 9.11
C GLY A 288 5.58 -5.35 9.92
N VAL A 289 4.39 -4.76 10.14
CA VAL A 289 3.31 -5.46 10.83
C VAL A 289 2.82 -6.62 9.98
N LEU A 290 2.77 -7.81 10.60
CA LEU A 290 2.40 -9.06 9.98
C LEU A 290 0.90 -9.28 10.15
N PHE A 291 0.18 -9.42 9.04
CA PHE A 291 -1.24 -9.72 8.96
C PHE A 291 -1.45 -11.15 8.49
N ALA A 292 -2.41 -11.83 9.11
CA ALA A 292 -2.66 -13.23 8.84
C ALA A 292 -4.16 -13.55 8.89
N GLY A 293 -4.65 -14.31 7.92
CA GLY A 293 -6.03 -14.74 7.81
C GLY A 293 -6.16 -16.26 7.94
N ASN A 294 -7.11 -16.72 8.75
CA ASN A 294 -7.31 -18.16 9.01
C ASN A 294 -8.35 -18.81 8.07
N GLY A 295 -8.45 -18.29 6.84
CA GLY A 295 -9.29 -18.85 5.78
C GLY A 295 -10.78 -18.90 6.13
N ASP A 296 -11.30 -20.12 6.26
CA ASP A 296 -12.74 -20.41 6.41
C ASP A 296 -13.39 -19.88 7.67
N LEU A 297 -12.58 -19.64 8.71
CA LEU A 297 -13.05 -19.00 9.93
C LEU A 297 -13.25 -17.50 9.73
N ALA A 298 -12.80 -16.95 8.60
CA ALA A 298 -12.99 -15.58 8.15
C ALA A 298 -12.55 -14.54 9.20
N GLN A 299 -11.43 -14.79 9.86
CA GLN A 299 -10.84 -13.88 10.82
C GLN A 299 -9.48 -13.38 10.33
N LEU A 300 -9.22 -12.11 10.61
CA LEU A 300 -7.95 -11.44 10.34
C LEU A 300 -7.27 -11.14 11.68
N PHE A 301 -5.96 -11.38 11.74
CA PHE A 301 -5.12 -11.16 12.91
C PHE A 301 -3.90 -10.32 12.54
N THR A 302 -3.30 -9.70 13.55
CA THR A 302 -1.86 -9.41 13.54
C THR A 302 -1.12 -10.47 14.34
N VAL A 303 0.11 -10.80 13.95
CA VAL A 303 0.93 -11.82 14.61
C VAL A 303 2.26 -11.22 15.04
N ASN A 304 2.66 -11.44 16.29
CA ASN A 304 3.97 -11.04 16.78
C ASN A 304 5.04 -12.03 16.29
N PRO A 305 6.01 -11.60 15.46
CA PRO A 305 6.96 -12.51 14.81
C PRO A 305 7.97 -13.15 15.77
N THR A 306 8.12 -12.63 16.99
CA THR A 306 9.06 -13.15 18.00
C THR A 306 8.42 -14.17 18.93
N THR A 307 7.11 -14.09 19.14
CA THR A 307 6.40 -14.92 20.13
C THR A 307 5.31 -15.79 19.53
N GLY A 308 4.89 -15.53 18.30
CA GLY A 308 3.72 -16.16 17.69
C GLY A 308 2.38 -15.69 18.26
N ALA A 309 2.38 -14.68 19.15
CA ALA A 309 1.16 -14.18 19.77
C ALA A 309 0.25 -13.51 18.73
N GLU A 310 -1.00 -13.95 18.67
CA GLU A 310 -2.03 -13.49 17.73
C GLU A 310 -2.92 -12.44 18.39
N THR A 311 -3.24 -11.37 17.65
CA THR A 311 -4.21 -10.35 18.06
C THR A 311 -5.29 -10.23 17.00
N LEU A 312 -6.54 -10.52 17.37
CA LEU A 312 -7.67 -10.43 16.45
C LEU A 312 -7.89 -8.97 16.01
N VAL A 313 -7.93 -8.76 14.69
CA VAL A 313 -8.27 -7.49 14.05
C VAL A 313 -9.78 -7.43 13.80
N GLY A 314 -10.35 -8.49 13.23
CA GLY A 314 -11.79 -8.57 12.95
C GLY A 314 -12.14 -9.67 11.97
N ALA A 315 -13.36 -9.62 11.42
CA ALA A 315 -13.89 -10.68 10.54
C ALA A 315 -14.00 -10.20 9.09
N THR A 316 -13.66 -11.08 8.14
CA THR A 316 -13.81 -10.86 6.70
C THR A 316 -15.19 -11.29 6.17
N GLY A 317 -16.03 -11.83 7.05
CA GLY A 317 -17.40 -12.25 6.75
C GLY A 317 -17.43 -13.54 5.94
N ARG A 318 -18.11 -13.53 4.79
CA ARG A 318 -18.11 -14.67 3.86
C ARG A 318 -17.12 -14.49 2.71
N ASN A 319 -16.32 -13.42 2.72
CA ASN A 319 -15.25 -13.22 1.76
C ASN A 319 -13.99 -13.88 2.34
N PHE A 320 -13.80 -15.17 2.07
CA PHE A 320 -12.65 -15.92 2.57
C PHE A 320 -11.41 -15.39 1.86
N VAL A 321 -10.60 -14.64 2.60
CA VAL A 321 -9.36 -14.08 2.08
C VAL A 321 -8.36 -15.23 2.03
N GLY A 322 -7.99 -15.61 0.81
CA GLY A 322 -7.03 -16.65 0.48
C GLY A 322 -5.59 -16.15 0.54
N ASP A 323 -5.35 -14.87 0.25
CA ASP A 323 -4.04 -14.23 0.49
C ASP A 323 -4.13 -12.70 0.65
N LEU A 324 -3.08 -12.06 1.20
CA LEU A 324 -2.94 -10.64 1.51
C LEU A 324 -1.68 -10.03 0.87
N ALA A 325 -1.87 -8.97 0.08
CA ALA A 325 -0.77 -8.19 -0.49
C ALA A 325 -0.93 -6.70 -0.22
N PHE A 326 0.19 -5.96 -0.20
CA PHE A 326 0.18 -4.53 0.08
C PHE A 326 0.66 -3.71 -1.11
N GLN A 327 -0.11 -2.68 -1.45
CA GLN A 327 0.32 -1.64 -2.36
C GLN A 327 0.69 -0.39 -1.55
N VAL A 328 1.95 0.02 -1.59
CA VAL A 328 2.34 1.34 -1.07
C VAL A 328 1.88 2.38 -2.06
N VAL A 329 1.06 3.33 -1.60
CA VAL A 329 0.71 4.50 -2.39
C VAL A 329 1.70 5.60 -2.00
N PRO A 330 2.60 6.02 -2.91
CA PRO A 330 3.42 7.19 -2.67
C PRO A 330 2.47 8.35 -2.37
N GLU A 331 2.74 9.10 -1.30
CA GLU A 331 1.96 10.31 -1.00
C GLU A 331 1.84 11.13 -2.29
N PRO A 332 0.66 11.70 -2.60
CA PRO A 332 0.53 12.66 -3.68
C PRO A 332 1.58 13.72 -3.37
N SER A 333 2.67 13.78 -4.15
CA SER A 333 3.84 14.55 -3.73
C SER A 333 3.35 15.94 -3.36
N THR A 334 3.44 16.29 -2.08
CA THR A 334 2.83 17.53 -1.56
C THR A 334 3.39 18.72 -2.35
N ILE A 335 4.61 18.56 -2.88
CA ILE A 335 5.25 19.42 -3.86
C ILE A 335 4.47 19.52 -5.18
N ALA A 336 4.05 18.43 -5.84
CA ALA A 336 3.25 18.54 -7.07
C ALA A 336 1.89 19.19 -6.83
N LEU A 337 1.24 18.94 -5.68
CA LEU A 337 -0.03 19.55 -5.32
C LEU A 337 0.13 21.06 -5.02
N VAL A 338 1.22 21.43 -4.32
CA VAL A 338 1.60 22.83 -4.11
C VAL A 338 1.99 23.50 -5.43
N CYS A 339 2.80 22.86 -6.28
CA CYS A 339 3.19 23.38 -7.59
C CYS A 339 1.98 23.58 -8.51
N LEU A 340 1.02 22.65 -8.50
CA LEU A 340 -0.23 22.79 -9.23
C LEU A 340 -1.07 23.95 -8.67
N ALA A 341 -1.17 24.07 -7.35
CA ALA A 341 -1.85 25.20 -6.71
C ALA A 341 -1.18 26.55 -7.07
N PHE A 342 0.16 26.60 -7.11
CA PHE A 342 0.91 27.79 -7.57
C PHE A 342 0.65 28.10 -9.04
N LEU A 343 0.57 27.09 -9.92
CA LEU A 343 0.32 27.28 -11.34
C LEU A 343 -1.11 27.79 -11.61
N VAL A 344 -2.08 27.34 -10.81
CA VAL A 344 -3.47 27.83 -10.86
C VAL A 344 -3.59 29.25 -10.28
N MET A 345 -2.84 29.57 -9.23
CA MET A 345 -2.88 30.88 -8.57
C MET A 345 -2.08 31.95 -9.34
N PHE A 346 -1.06 31.55 -10.10
CA PHE A 346 -0.23 32.42 -10.94
C PHE A 346 -0.14 31.86 -12.36
N PRO A 347 -1.22 31.98 -13.17
CA PRO A 347 -1.15 31.58 -14.56
C PRO A 347 -0.05 32.38 -15.27
N PRO A 348 0.74 31.75 -16.16
CA PRO A 348 1.80 32.44 -16.88
C PRO A 348 1.20 33.63 -17.66
N VAL A 349 1.72 34.83 -17.41
CA VAL A 349 1.30 36.04 -18.12
C VAL A 349 1.63 35.86 -19.59
N ALA A 350 0.60 35.82 -20.44
CA ALA A 350 0.78 35.74 -21.88
C ALA A 350 1.73 36.85 -22.36
N PRO A 351 2.75 36.54 -23.17
CA PRO A 351 3.64 37.56 -23.69
C PRO A 351 2.81 38.56 -24.50
N LYS A 352 2.82 39.83 -24.07
CA LYS A 352 2.22 40.92 -24.85
C LYS A 352 2.96 40.96 -26.19
N THR A 353 2.25 40.67 -27.27
CA THR A 353 2.72 40.96 -28.62
C THR A 353 3.05 42.45 -28.69
N LEU A 354 4.33 42.76 -28.92
CA LEU A 354 4.78 44.11 -29.14
C LEU A 354 4.21 44.55 -30.50
N GLY A 355 3.01 45.13 -30.47
CA GLY A 355 2.34 45.64 -31.65
C GLY A 355 3.17 46.75 -32.30
N SER A 356 3.48 46.54 -33.57
CA SER A 356 4.07 47.49 -34.50
C SER A 356 3.35 48.85 -34.47
N ARG A 357 4.04 49.88 -33.97
CA ARG A 357 3.72 51.28 -34.23
C ARG A 357 5.01 51.99 -34.63
N MET A 358 5.30 51.98 -35.92
CA MET A 358 6.09 52.99 -36.59
C MET A 358 5.85 52.82 -38.10
N HIS A 359 4.73 53.35 -38.55
CA HIS A 359 4.56 53.80 -39.92
C HIS A 359 4.10 55.26 -39.84
N ASP A 360 4.76 56.07 -40.67
CA ASP A 360 4.37 57.40 -41.15
C ASP A 360 4.89 58.59 -40.34
N ASP A 361 6.11 59.02 -40.68
CA ASP A 361 6.33 60.43 -41.02
C ASP A 361 7.15 60.51 -42.32
N LEU A 362 6.58 61.24 -43.28
CA LEU A 362 6.93 61.30 -44.69
C LEU A 362 8.06 62.30 -45.00
N ALA A 363 8.86 61.90 -45.99
CA ALA A 363 9.49 62.72 -47.04
C ALA A 363 10.57 63.75 -46.64
N THR A 364 11.72 63.69 -47.33
CA THR A 364 12.32 64.80 -48.13
C THR A 364 13.71 64.43 -48.67
N VAL A 365 13.76 64.17 -49.99
CA VAL A 365 14.75 64.68 -50.97
C VAL A 365 16.16 64.06 -51.13
N ALA A 366 16.51 63.96 -52.42
CA ALA A 366 17.83 63.95 -53.08
C ALA A 366 18.49 62.61 -53.46
N ILE A 367 18.16 62.18 -54.68
CA ILE A 367 19.06 61.92 -55.82
C ILE A 367 20.54 62.30 -55.56
N ILE A 368 21.48 61.36 -55.79
CA ILE A 368 22.61 61.47 -56.74
C ILE A 368 23.25 60.08 -56.92
N ARG A 369 23.57 59.79 -58.20
CA ARG A 369 24.24 58.60 -58.74
C ARG A 369 25.76 58.60 -58.48
N ASN A 370 26.35 57.43 -58.79
CA ASN A 370 27.75 57.14 -59.18
C ASN A 370 28.73 56.97 -58.00
N CYS A 371 29.59 55.95 -57.91
CA CYS A 371 30.09 54.95 -58.86
C CYS A 371 30.03 53.53 -58.27
#